data_AF-A0A7S6YTT3-F1
#
_entry.id   AF-A0A7S6YTT3-F1
#
_cell.length_a   1.000
_cell.length_b   1.000
_cell.length_c   1.000
_cell.angle_alpha   90.00
_cell.angle_beta   90.00
_cell.angle_gamma   90.00
#
_symmetry.space_group_name_H-M   'P 1'
#
loop_
_entity.id
_entity.type
_entity.pdbx_description
1 polymer ?
#
loop_
_entity_poly.entity_id
_entity_poly.type
_entity_poly.pdbx_seq_one_letter_code
_entity_poly.pdbx_strand_id
1 'polypeptide(L)'
;MSVPSTPPRDAWAQLRQLTPARIALGRVGTSLPTDAHLEFQLAHAQARDAVHLAFDPAPLQAALEQRGRSNILLQSAAADRHQYLQRPDLGRRLAEEAAAQLRGLTAVHGGRHDVAVVVADGLSALAVHRHAARMLDQIDALASQEGWSLAPVVLVRQGRVAIGDEVGELLDARTVIVLIGERPGLSSPDSLGLYLTYTPRVGLTDAARNCISNIRAEGLSYAEATHKLGYLLREAFRRKLSGVQLKDEAEQPALLSGPADVAPRTFLLPD
;
A
#
# COMPACT_ATOMS: atom_id res chain seq x y z
N MET A 1 -37.58 -31.47 -33.85
CA MET A 1 -37.00 -30.16 -33.50
C MET A 1 -37.04 -30.04 -31.98
N SER A 2 -35.92 -30.30 -31.32
CA SER A 2 -35.79 -30.15 -29.87
C SER A 2 -35.68 -28.67 -29.54
N VAL A 3 -36.63 -28.18 -28.73
CA VAL A 3 -36.64 -26.80 -28.24
C VAL A 3 -35.36 -26.58 -27.43
N PRO A 4 -34.60 -25.49 -27.65
CA PRO A 4 -33.45 -25.20 -26.80
C PRO A 4 -33.98 -24.91 -25.40
N SER A 5 -33.69 -25.80 -24.44
CA SER A 5 -33.94 -25.53 -23.03
C SER A 5 -33.15 -24.30 -22.64
N THR A 6 -33.83 -23.23 -22.22
CA THR A 6 -33.18 -22.07 -21.62
C THR A 6 -32.28 -22.57 -20.50
N PRO A 7 -30.95 -22.32 -20.54
CA PRO A 7 -30.08 -22.75 -19.47
C PRO A 7 -30.61 -22.15 -18.15
N PRO A 8 -30.68 -22.95 -17.07
CA PRO A 8 -31.16 -22.45 -15.79
C PRO A 8 -30.36 -21.19 -15.43
N ARG A 9 -31.04 -20.15 -14.92
CA ARG A 9 -30.39 -18.93 -14.44
C ARG A 9 -29.23 -19.35 -13.56
N ASP A 10 -28.02 -18.94 -13.93
CA ASP A 10 -26.82 -19.21 -13.13
C ASP A 10 -26.95 -18.46 -11.81
N ALA A 11 -27.49 -19.12 -10.80
CA ALA A 11 -27.69 -18.57 -9.45
C ALA A 11 -26.36 -18.07 -8.86
N TRP A 12 -25.23 -18.60 -9.33
CA TRP A 12 -23.90 -18.19 -8.90
C TRP A 12 -23.37 -16.95 -9.63
N ALA A 13 -23.97 -16.54 -10.75
CA ALA A 13 -23.57 -15.32 -11.46
C ALA A 13 -23.74 -14.08 -10.58
N GLN A 14 -24.81 -14.02 -9.79
CA GLN A 14 -25.03 -12.92 -8.83
C GLN A 14 -23.96 -12.91 -7.74
N LEU A 15 -23.58 -14.09 -7.23
CA LEU A 15 -22.54 -14.20 -6.21
C LEU A 15 -21.15 -13.82 -6.72
N ARG A 16 -20.81 -14.15 -7.96
CA ARG A 16 -19.54 -13.77 -8.60
C ARG A 16 -19.34 -12.26 -8.65
N GLN A 17 -20.41 -11.47 -8.74
CA GLN A 17 -20.31 -10.01 -8.75
C GLN A 17 -20.01 -9.41 -7.37
N LEU A 18 -20.23 -10.18 -6.29
CA LEU A 18 -20.05 -9.72 -4.91
C LEU A 18 -18.64 -9.96 -4.39
N THR A 19 -17.78 -10.67 -5.13
CA THR A 19 -16.42 -10.98 -4.68
C THR A 19 -15.45 -11.09 -5.85
N PRO A 20 -14.22 -10.57 -5.71
CA PRO A 20 -13.16 -10.81 -6.68
C PRO A 20 -12.59 -12.25 -6.58
N ALA A 21 -13.00 -13.04 -5.57
CA ALA A 21 -12.59 -14.42 -5.45
C ALA A 21 -13.13 -15.26 -6.61
N ARG A 22 -12.31 -16.18 -7.12
CA ARG A 22 -12.66 -17.07 -8.24
C ARG A 22 -13.59 -18.20 -7.79
N ILE A 23 -14.84 -17.87 -7.52
CA ILE A 23 -15.89 -18.80 -7.10
C ILE A 23 -16.75 -19.26 -8.28
N ALA A 24 -17.46 -20.38 -8.10
CA ALA A 24 -18.43 -20.91 -9.08
C ALA A 24 -17.86 -21.10 -10.50
N LEU A 25 -16.60 -21.53 -10.58
CA LEU A 25 -15.90 -21.78 -11.85
C LEU A 25 -16.38 -23.03 -12.59
N GLY A 26 -17.23 -23.85 -11.97
CA GLY A 26 -17.58 -25.19 -12.47
C GLY A 26 -16.48 -26.22 -12.24
N ARG A 27 -16.65 -27.41 -12.82
CA ARG A 27 -15.68 -28.52 -12.73
C ARG A 27 -15.81 -29.48 -13.92
N VAL A 28 -14.70 -30.11 -14.29
CA VAL A 28 -14.66 -31.27 -15.19
C VAL A 28 -14.10 -32.45 -14.39
N GLY A 29 -14.98 -33.38 -13.97
CA GLY A 29 -14.62 -34.42 -13.00
C GLY A 29 -14.22 -33.81 -11.64
N THR A 30 -12.98 -34.07 -11.22
CA THR A 30 -12.35 -33.51 -10.01
C THR A 30 -11.42 -32.32 -10.32
N SER A 31 -11.42 -31.83 -11.56
CA SER A 31 -10.48 -30.81 -12.06
C SER A 31 -11.19 -29.52 -12.46
N LEU A 32 -10.40 -28.44 -12.60
CA LEU A 32 -10.87 -27.16 -13.15
C LEU A 32 -11.24 -27.30 -14.63
N PRO A 33 -12.27 -26.58 -15.09
CA PRO A 33 -12.48 -26.36 -16.52
C PRO A 33 -11.27 -25.68 -17.18
N THR A 34 -11.07 -25.94 -18.47
CA THR A 34 -9.88 -25.49 -19.21
C THR A 34 -9.77 -23.96 -19.26
N ASP A 35 -10.88 -23.26 -19.44
CA ASP A 35 -10.96 -21.79 -19.44
C ASP A 35 -10.50 -21.20 -18.10
N ALA A 36 -11.03 -21.71 -16.98
CA ALA A 36 -10.61 -21.29 -15.64
C ALA A 36 -9.13 -21.58 -15.37
N HIS A 37 -8.61 -22.71 -15.89
CA HIS A 37 -7.20 -23.04 -15.81
C HIS A 37 -6.33 -22.06 -16.61
N LEU A 38 -6.71 -21.74 -17.85
CA LEU A 38 -5.98 -20.79 -18.70
C LEU A 38 -5.99 -19.37 -18.11
N GLU A 39 -7.14 -18.92 -17.59
CA GLU A 39 -7.26 -17.62 -16.92
C GLU A 39 -6.37 -17.54 -15.67
N PHE A 40 -6.24 -18.63 -14.92
CA PHE A 40 -5.31 -18.71 -13.81
C PHE A 40 -3.85 -18.61 -14.28
N GLN A 41 -3.46 -19.33 -15.34
CA GLN A 41 -2.10 -19.27 -15.89
C GLN A 41 -1.74 -17.86 -16.36
N LEU A 42 -2.66 -17.19 -17.05
CA LEU A 42 -2.48 -15.80 -17.49
C LEU A 42 -2.26 -14.87 -16.30
N ALA A 43 -3.14 -14.94 -15.29
CA ALA A 43 -3.01 -14.12 -14.09
C ALA A 43 -1.72 -14.39 -13.32
N HIS A 44 -1.27 -15.65 -13.28
CA HIS A 44 0.00 -16.01 -12.67
C HIS A 44 1.19 -15.43 -13.44
N ALA A 45 1.18 -15.48 -14.77
CA ALA A 45 2.22 -14.86 -15.59
C ALA A 45 2.27 -13.33 -15.35
N GLN A 46 1.12 -12.66 -15.36
CA GLN A 46 1.02 -11.22 -15.08
C GLN A 46 1.53 -10.86 -13.68
N ALA A 47 1.19 -11.66 -12.66
CA ALA A 47 1.67 -11.44 -11.30
C ALA A 47 3.18 -11.58 -11.19
N ARG A 48 3.79 -12.52 -11.93
CA ARG A 48 5.25 -12.68 -12.00
C ARG A 48 5.90 -11.48 -12.67
N ASP A 49 5.37 -11.02 -13.80
CA ASP A 49 5.89 -9.85 -14.52
C ASP A 49 5.80 -8.59 -13.65
N ALA A 50 4.71 -8.41 -12.89
CA ALA A 50 4.54 -7.30 -11.97
C ALA A 50 5.63 -7.22 -10.89
N VAL A 51 6.13 -8.37 -10.39
CA VAL A 51 7.24 -8.42 -9.43
C VAL A 51 8.54 -7.89 -10.03
N HIS A 52 8.74 -8.07 -11.34
CA HIS A 52 9.95 -7.65 -12.04
C HIS A 52 9.87 -6.25 -12.63
N LEU A 53 8.70 -5.60 -12.61
CA LEU A 53 8.54 -4.22 -13.08
C LEU A 53 9.52 -3.29 -12.33
N ALA A 54 10.28 -2.52 -13.11
CA ALA A 54 11.23 -1.57 -12.58
C ALA A 54 10.53 -0.33 -12.03
N PHE A 55 11.07 0.22 -10.95
CA PHE A 55 10.58 1.48 -10.40
C PHE A 55 11.10 2.66 -11.24
N ASP A 56 10.18 3.30 -11.95
CA ASP A 56 10.39 4.61 -12.57
C ASP A 56 9.95 5.74 -11.61
N PRO A 57 10.88 6.50 -11.02
CA PRO A 57 10.53 7.60 -10.12
C PRO A 57 10.18 8.90 -10.85
N ALA A 58 10.53 9.06 -12.13
CA ALA A 58 10.50 10.37 -12.80
C ALA A 58 9.09 10.99 -12.84
N PRO A 59 8.00 10.25 -13.15
CA PRO A 59 6.66 10.81 -13.12
C PRO A 59 6.23 11.29 -11.73
N LEU A 60 6.63 10.56 -10.68
CA LEU A 60 6.33 10.91 -9.29
C LEU A 60 7.14 12.12 -8.83
N GLN A 61 8.42 12.21 -9.19
CA GLN A 61 9.25 13.37 -8.90
C GLN A 61 8.70 14.63 -9.56
N ALA A 62 8.33 14.56 -10.85
CA ALA A 62 7.72 15.68 -11.56
C ALA A 62 6.41 16.13 -10.90
N ALA A 63 5.57 15.19 -10.47
CA ALA A 63 4.32 15.50 -9.76
C ALA A 63 4.57 16.20 -8.42
N LEU A 64 5.62 15.81 -7.68
CA LEU A 64 6.02 16.44 -6.42
C LEU A 64 6.60 17.85 -6.65
N GLU A 65 7.46 18.01 -7.64
CA GLU A 65 8.07 19.30 -8.00
C GLU A 65 7.03 20.33 -8.44
N GLN A 66 6.04 19.92 -9.25
CA GLN A 66 4.92 20.78 -9.65
C GLN A 66 4.11 21.32 -8.47
N ARG A 67 4.13 20.61 -7.34
CA ARG A 67 3.46 21.00 -6.08
C ARG A 67 4.39 21.73 -5.12
N GLY A 68 5.65 21.97 -5.50
CA GLY A 68 6.67 22.55 -4.63
C GLY A 68 7.11 21.61 -3.49
N ARG A 69 6.86 20.31 -3.60
CA ARG A 69 7.20 19.32 -2.57
C ARG A 69 8.62 18.81 -2.80
N SER A 70 9.54 19.19 -1.92
CA SER A 70 10.92 18.70 -1.95
C SER A 70 10.96 17.18 -1.88
N ASN A 71 11.82 16.57 -2.70
CA ASN A 71 11.99 15.13 -2.74
C ASN A 71 13.45 14.76 -3.01
N ILE A 72 13.81 13.53 -2.67
CA ILE A 72 15.12 12.95 -2.94
C ILE A 72 14.96 11.49 -3.35
N LEU A 73 15.66 11.08 -4.41
CA LEU A 73 15.72 9.70 -4.85
C LEU A 73 16.99 9.03 -4.31
N LEU A 74 16.80 7.93 -3.59
CA LEU A 74 17.84 7.14 -2.96
C LEU A 74 17.78 5.67 -3.39
N GLN A 75 18.87 4.95 -3.16
CA GLN A 75 18.98 3.51 -3.37
C GLN A 75 19.11 2.82 -2.01
N SER A 76 18.43 1.68 -1.83
CA SER A 76 18.73 0.77 -0.72
C SER A 76 20.11 0.11 -0.90
N ALA A 77 20.56 -0.69 0.07
CA ALA A 77 21.78 -1.47 -0.07
C ALA A 77 21.65 -2.61 -1.11
N ALA A 78 20.44 -2.86 -1.65
CA ALA A 78 20.25 -3.76 -2.78
C ALA A 78 20.49 -3.00 -4.10
N ALA A 79 21.52 -3.43 -4.84
CA ALA A 79 21.93 -2.80 -6.10
C ALA A 79 20.91 -3.00 -7.24
N ASP A 80 20.23 -4.15 -7.25
CA ASP A 80 19.27 -4.51 -8.29
C ASP A 80 18.10 -5.35 -7.76
N ARG A 81 17.13 -5.61 -8.65
CA ARG A 81 15.92 -6.38 -8.32
C ARG A 81 16.23 -7.82 -7.93
N HIS A 82 17.23 -8.45 -8.53
CA HIS A 82 17.58 -9.84 -8.24
C HIS A 82 18.12 -9.97 -6.81
N GLN A 83 19.05 -9.09 -6.44
CA GLN A 83 19.58 -9.01 -5.08
C GLN A 83 18.47 -8.65 -4.08
N TYR A 84 17.60 -7.68 -4.39
CA TYR A 84 16.47 -7.30 -3.54
C TYR A 84 15.55 -8.47 -3.17
N LEU A 85 15.25 -9.34 -4.14
CA LEU A 85 14.37 -10.50 -3.93
C LEU A 85 15.00 -11.57 -3.03
N GLN A 86 16.33 -11.73 -3.07
CA GLN A 86 17.06 -12.77 -2.34
C GLN A 86 17.62 -12.29 -0.98
N ARG A 87 17.88 -11.00 -0.85
CA ARG A 87 18.54 -10.38 0.31
C ARG A 87 17.64 -9.34 0.96
N PRO A 88 16.65 -9.78 1.76
CA PRO A 88 15.72 -8.86 2.41
C PRO A 88 16.40 -7.91 3.39
N ASP A 89 17.54 -8.29 3.95
CA ASP A 89 18.37 -7.45 4.81
C ASP A 89 18.88 -6.19 4.08
N LEU A 90 19.28 -6.31 2.81
CA LEU A 90 19.80 -5.19 2.03
C LEU A 90 18.71 -4.17 1.65
N GLY A 91 17.50 -4.65 1.37
CA GLY A 91 16.36 -3.76 1.11
C GLY A 91 15.83 -3.03 2.36
N ARG A 92 16.30 -3.40 3.56
CA ARG A 92 15.94 -2.73 4.83
C ARG A 92 16.92 -1.61 5.21
N ARG A 93 18.00 -1.43 4.44
CA ARG A 93 19.04 -0.42 4.68
C ARG A 93 19.25 0.46 3.45
N LEU A 94 19.64 1.70 3.66
CA LEU A 94 20.14 2.56 2.59
C LEU A 94 21.52 2.08 2.12
N ALA A 95 21.85 2.33 0.85
CA ALA A 95 23.24 2.28 0.41
C ALA A 95 24.07 3.31 1.19
N GLU A 96 25.37 3.09 1.34
CA GLU A 96 26.24 3.95 2.15
C GLU A 96 26.25 5.40 1.61
N GLU A 97 26.31 5.57 0.30
CA GLU A 97 26.26 6.86 -0.39
C GLU A 97 24.90 7.54 -0.18
N ALA A 98 23.81 6.76 -0.25
CA ALA A 98 22.46 7.27 -0.01
C ALA A 98 22.27 7.74 1.43
N ALA A 99 22.80 7.00 2.41
CA ALA A 99 22.79 7.42 3.81
C ALA A 99 23.65 8.68 4.03
N ALA A 100 24.79 8.80 3.36
CA ALA A 100 25.64 9.99 3.42
C ALA A 100 24.93 11.22 2.81
N GLN A 101 24.25 11.06 1.68
CA GLN A 101 23.44 12.11 1.06
C GLN A 101 22.34 12.62 2.01
N LEU A 102 21.60 11.70 2.65
CA LEU A 102 20.52 12.05 3.57
C LEU A 102 21.04 12.76 4.84
N ARG A 103 22.19 12.32 5.38
CA ARG A 103 22.89 13.04 6.46
C ARG A 103 23.29 14.45 6.05
N GLY A 104 23.86 14.61 4.85
CA GLY A 104 24.24 15.91 4.32
C GLY A 104 23.04 16.86 4.19
N LEU A 105 21.92 16.36 3.68
CA LEU A 105 20.67 17.13 3.58
C LEU A 105 20.20 17.61 4.96
N THR A 106 20.18 16.71 5.94
CA THR A 106 19.75 17.03 7.31
C THR A 106 20.70 18.02 7.99
N ALA A 107 22.00 17.93 7.71
CA ALA A 107 22.99 18.87 8.24
C ALA A 107 22.84 20.29 7.66
N VAL A 108 22.40 20.42 6.40
CA VAL A 108 22.21 21.72 5.73
C VAL A 108 20.86 22.36 6.07
N HIS A 109 19.78 21.57 6.04
CA HIS A 109 18.41 22.08 6.16
C HIS A 109 17.83 21.95 7.58
N GLY A 110 18.56 21.30 8.48
CA GLY A 110 18.05 20.88 9.79
C GLY A 110 17.26 19.57 9.70
N GLY A 111 17.13 18.90 10.84
CA GLY A 111 16.20 17.78 11.03
C GLY A 111 14.96 18.21 11.81
N ARG A 112 14.38 17.27 12.59
CA ARG A 112 13.26 17.51 13.52
C ARG A 112 11.92 17.74 12.84
N HIS A 113 11.65 16.97 11.80
CA HIS A 113 10.32 16.93 11.20
C HIS A 113 9.35 16.11 12.06
N ASP A 114 8.08 16.49 12.08
CA ASP A 114 7.06 15.69 12.74
C ASP A 114 6.83 14.39 11.97
N VAL A 115 6.76 14.49 10.64
CA VAL A 115 6.49 13.34 9.76
C VAL A 115 7.49 13.30 8.60
N ALA A 116 8.16 12.16 8.44
CA ALA A 116 8.86 11.79 7.22
C ALA A 116 8.01 10.83 6.39
N VAL A 117 8.03 10.98 5.06
CA VAL A 117 7.33 10.05 4.15
C VAL A 117 8.34 9.41 3.20
N VAL A 118 8.37 8.09 3.22
CA VAL A 118 9.17 7.25 2.34
C VAL A 118 8.26 6.58 1.33
N VAL A 119 8.62 6.62 0.06
CA VAL A 119 7.96 5.89 -1.01
C VAL A 119 8.93 4.86 -1.55
N ALA A 120 8.62 3.58 -1.35
CA ALA A 120 9.43 2.47 -1.82
C ALA A 120 8.64 1.61 -2.81
N ASP A 121 9.27 1.19 -3.89
CA ASP A 121 8.65 0.30 -4.88
C ASP A 121 8.20 -1.04 -4.30
N GLY A 122 8.94 -1.55 -3.33
CA GLY A 122 8.58 -2.80 -2.67
C GLY A 122 8.60 -3.97 -3.66
N LEU A 123 7.55 -4.80 -3.60
CA LEU A 123 7.35 -5.92 -4.53
C LEU A 123 6.46 -5.55 -5.72
N SER A 124 5.89 -4.34 -5.75
CA SER A 124 5.06 -3.85 -6.84
C SER A 124 5.33 -2.36 -7.12
N ALA A 125 6.20 -2.09 -8.09
CA ALA A 125 6.37 -0.72 -8.60
C ALA A 125 5.05 -0.16 -9.17
N LEU A 126 4.21 -1.03 -9.74
CA LEU A 126 2.91 -0.65 -10.31
C LEU A 126 1.98 -0.01 -9.27
N ALA A 127 1.95 -0.57 -8.05
CA ALA A 127 1.17 0.00 -6.95
C ALA A 127 1.60 1.43 -6.63
N VAL A 128 2.91 1.66 -6.53
CA VAL A 128 3.48 2.97 -6.26
C VAL A 128 3.15 3.95 -7.40
N HIS A 129 3.35 3.54 -8.66
CA HIS A 129 3.06 4.37 -9.82
C HIS A 129 1.59 4.82 -9.88
N ARG A 130 0.66 3.96 -9.48
CA ARG A 130 -0.79 4.26 -9.51
C ARG A 130 -1.26 5.10 -8.33
N HIS A 131 -0.71 4.84 -7.14
CA HIS A 131 -1.33 5.27 -5.89
C HIS A 131 -0.52 6.30 -5.09
N ALA A 132 0.82 6.31 -5.21
CA ALA A 132 1.66 7.10 -4.31
C ALA A 132 1.37 8.61 -4.38
N ALA A 133 1.24 9.19 -5.59
CA ALA A 133 0.96 10.62 -5.73
C ALA A 133 -0.35 11.03 -5.04
N ARG A 134 -1.43 10.24 -5.21
CA ARG A 134 -2.73 10.53 -4.60
C ARG A 134 -2.71 10.36 -3.08
N MET A 135 -1.98 9.36 -2.58
CA MET A 135 -1.80 9.20 -1.13
C MET A 135 -0.95 10.32 -0.54
N LEU A 136 0.10 10.78 -1.23
CA LEU A 136 0.89 11.93 -0.80
C LEU A 136 0.05 13.20 -0.73
N ASP A 137 -0.83 13.44 -1.72
CA ASP A 137 -1.76 14.58 -1.69
C ASP A 137 -2.65 14.56 -0.42
N GLN A 138 -3.11 13.37 -0.01
CA GLN A 138 -3.91 13.22 1.20
C GLN A 138 -3.09 13.41 2.49
N ILE A 139 -1.85 12.90 2.51
CA ILE A 139 -0.93 13.05 3.65
C ILE A 139 -0.54 14.52 3.83
N ASP A 140 -0.25 15.23 2.74
CA ASP A 140 0.11 16.64 2.76
C ASP A 140 -1.09 17.48 3.27
N ALA A 141 -2.32 17.19 2.82
CA ALA A 141 -3.52 17.85 3.32
C ALA A 141 -3.76 17.59 4.81
N LEU A 142 -3.62 16.35 5.26
CA LEU A 142 -3.75 15.96 6.67
C LEU A 142 -2.69 16.68 7.54
N ALA A 143 -1.43 16.69 7.12
CA ALA A 143 -0.36 17.36 7.85
C ALA A 143 -0.59 18.88 7.93
N SER A 144 -1.08 19.49 6.84
CA SER A 144 -1.43 20.91 6.85
C SER A 144 -2.58 21.23 7.82
N GLN A 145 -3.58 20.34 7.93
CA GLN A 145 -4.71 20.52 8.86
C GLN A 145 -4.26 20.40 10.32
N GLU A 146 -3.34 19.47 10.61
CA GLU A 146 -2.83 19.19 11.95
C GLU A 146 -1.65 20.10 12.36
N GLY A 147 -1.12 20.89 11.41
CA GLY A 147 0.04 21.75 11.62
C GLY A 147 1.36 21.00 11.78
N TRP A 148 1.47 19.78 11.23
CA TRP A 148 2.69 18.98 11.30
C TRP A 148 3.71 19.41 10.25
N SER A 149 4.96 19.52 10.67
CA SER A 149 6.08 19.74 9.76
C SER A 149 6.43 18.46 9.00
N LEU A 150 6.58 18.58 7.68
CA LEU A 150 6.94 17.46 6.81
C LEU A 150 8.38 17.53 6.34
N ALA A 151 9.09 16.41 6.40
CA ALA A 151 10.38 16.24 5.75
C ALA A 151 10.22 16.22 4.21
N PRO A 152 11.31 16.36 3.43
CA PRO A 152 11.29 16.01 2.02
C PRO A 152 10.82 14.56 1.80
N VAL A 153 10.10 14.32 0.71
CA VAL A 153 9.66 12.95 0.36
C VAL A 153 10.88 12.14 -0.09
N VAL A 154 11.13 11.01 0.57
CA VAL A 154 12.25 10.13 0.23
C VAL A 154 11.76 9.00 -0.66
N LEU A 155 12.14 9.03 -1.93
CA LEU A 155 11.88 7.94 -2.87
C LEU A 155 13.02 6.92 -2.76
N VAL A 156 12.70 5.64 -2.56
CA VAL A 156 13.73 4.60 -2.38
C VAL A 156 13.51 3.45 -3.36
N ARG A 157 14.54 3.20 -4.17
CA ARG A 157 14.61 2.00 -5.01
C ARG A 157 14.97 0.77 -4.18
N GLN A 158 14.28 -0.32 -4.45
CA GLN A 158 14.50 -1.62 -3.81
C GLN A 158 14.31 -1.55 -2.28
N GLY A 159 13.33 -0.75 -1.84
CA GLY A 159 13.06 -0.56 -0.41
C GLY A 159 12.15 -1.66 0.18
N ARG A 160 12.34 -1.95 1.47
CA ARG A 160 11.41 -2.71 2.31
C ARG A 160 10.93 -1.83 3.45
N VAL A 161 9.83 -2.22 4.09
CA VAL A 161 9.20 -1.47 5.19
C VAL A 161 10.20 -0.88 6.20
N ALA A 162 11.15 -1.68 6.70
CA ALA A 162 12.09 -1.22 7.73
C ALA A 162 13.11 -0.18 7.23
N ILE A 163 13.21 0.11 5.93
CA ILE A 163 14.05 1.20 5.42
C ILE A 163 13.57 2.56 5.93
N GLY A 164 12.28 2.68 6.24
CA GLY A 164 11.72 3.87 6.88
C GLY A 164 12.35 4.16 8.23
N ASP A 165 12.83 3.15 8.96
CA ASP A 165 13.46 3.36 10.26
C ASP A 165 14.77 4.14 10.14
N GLU A 166 15.65 3.71 9.22
CA GLU A 166 16.92 4.39 8.97
C GLU A 166 16.70 5.79 8.37
N VAL A 167 15.76 5.91 7.44
CA VAL A 167 15.41 7.22 6.85
C VAL A 167 14.87 8.18 7.93
N GLY A 168 13.95 7.71 8.76
CA GLY A 168 13.36 8.50 9.84
C GLY A 168 14.38 8.90 10.90
N GLU A 169 15.27 7.99 11.27
CA GLU A 169 16.39 8.28 12.19
C GLU A 169 17.34 9.33 11.61
N LEU A 170 17.73 9.21 10.34
CA LEU A 170 18.66 10.14 9.69
C LEU A 170 18.06 11.54 9.47
N LEU A 171 16.75 11.64 9.29
CA LEU A 171 16.02 12.91 9.18
C LEU A 171 15.63 13.51 10.54
N ASP A 172 15.94 12.83 11.65
CA ASP A 172 15.49 13.17 13.01
C ASP A 172 13.96 13.37 13.05
N ALA A 173 13.21 12.48 12.39
CA ALA A 173 11.76 12.57 12.27
C ALA A 173 11.07 11.90 13.47
N ARG A 174 10.03 12.54 14.01
CA ARG A 174 9.24 11.98 15.13
C ARG A 174 8.43 10.76 14.71
N THR A 175 7.95 10.76 13.47
CA THR A 175 7.25 9.63 12.84
C THR A 175 7.72 9.42 11.41
N VAL A 176 7.65 8.18 10.94
CA VAL A 176 7.84 7.86 9.51
C VAL A 176 6.65 7.09 8.98
N ILE A 177 6.24 7.46 7.78
CA ILE A 177 5.25 6.77 6.95
C ILE A 177 5.99 6.14 5.78
N VAL A 178 5.81 4.83 5.56
CA VAL A 178 6.35 4.13 4.40
C VAL A 178 5.20 3.69 3.51
N LEU A 179 5.07 4.35 2.35
CA LEU A 179 4.23 3.90 1.25
C LEU A 179 5.01 2.87 0.44
N ILE A 180 4.48 1.65 0.32
CA ILE A 180 5.21 0.55 -0.32
C ILE A 180 4.30 -0.34 -1.16
N GLY A 181 4.78 -0.70 -2.36
CA GLY A 181 4.10 -1.69 -3.19
C GLY A 181 4.10 -3.07 -2.53
N GLU A 182 2.91 -3.62 -2.29
CA GLU A 182 2.75 -4.94 -1.70
C GLU A 182 3.12 -6.05 -2.69
N ARG A 183 3.13 -7.30 -2.20
CA ARG A 183 3.30 -8.45 -3.07
C ARG A 183 2.13 -8.52 -4.07
N PRO A 184 2.39 -8.57 -5.39
CA PRO A 184 1.35 -8.75 -6.39
C PRO A 184 0.51 -9.99 -6.12
N GLY A 185 -0.80 -9.80 -5.96
CA GLY A 185 -1.77 -10.90 -5.95
C GLY A 185 -2.14 -11.31 -7.38
N LEU A 186 -2.70 -12.50 -7.56
CA LEU A 186 -3.19 -12.98 -8.86
C LEU A 186 -4.22 -12.04 -9.51
N SER A 187 -4.99 -11.32 -8.69
CA SER A 187 -6.06 -10.42 -9.13
C SER A 187 -5.88 -8.99 -8.62
N SER A 188 -4.73 -8.67 -8.03
CA SER A 188 -4.45 -7.37 -7.41
C SER A 188 -2.95 -7.06 -7.46
N PRO A 189 -2.40 -6.79 -8.65
CA PRO A 189 -0.97 -6.56 -8.83
C PRO A 189 -0.51 -5.20 -8.31
N ASP A 190 -1.44 -4.29 -7.98
CA ASP A 190 -1.21 -2.87 -7.70
C ASP A 190 -1.60 -2.44 -6.28
N SER A 191 -1.73 -3.36 -5.34
CA SER A 191 -2.04 -3.04 -3.95
C SER A 191 -0.92 -2.21 -3.28
N LEU A 192 -1.24 -1.01 -2.79
CA LEU A 192 -0.33 -0.19 -1.99
C LEU A 192 -0.56 -0.44 -0.49
N GLY A 193 0.53 -0.61 0.25
CA GLY A 193 0.54 -0.65 1.71
C GLY A 193 1.16 0.62 2.30
N LEU A 194 0.75 0.94 3.53
CA LEU A 194 1.26 2.04 4.32
C LEU A 194 1.68 1.52 5.70
N TYR A 195 2.89 1.85 6.13
CA TYR A 195 3.40 1.52 7.46
C TYR A 195 3.77 2.78 8.23
N LEU A 196 3.32 2.89 9.48
CA LEU A 196 3.61 4.01 10.37
C LEU A 196 4.44 3.55 11.57
N THR A 197 5.53 4.27 11.83
CA THR A 197 6.38 4.07 13.02
C THR A 197 6.58 5.38 13.76
N TYR A 198 6.35 5.40 15.07
CA TYR A 198 6.71 6.49 15.97
C TYR A 198 8.12 6.28 16.51
N THR A 199 8.93 7.35 16.58
CA THR A 199 10.37 7.30 16.93
C THR A 199 11.13 6.22 16.14
N PRO A 200 11.11 6.31 14.80
CA PRO A 200 11.82 5.37 13.94
C PRO A 200 13.31 5.32 14.32
N ARG A 201 13.83 4.10 14.44
CA ARG A 201 15.24 3.83 14.68
C ARG A 201 15.62 2.47 14.16
N VAL A 202 16.86 2.33 13.71
CA VAL A 202 17.39 1.06 13.23
C VAL A 202 17.29 0.01 14.35
N GLY A 203 16.86 -1.20 13.99
CA GLY A 203 16.73 -2.33 14.90
C GLY A 203 15.32 -2.54 15.46
N LEU A 204 14.34 -1.72 15.08
CA LEU A 204 12.93 -1.96 15.39
C LEU A 204 12.39 -3.22 14.69
N THR A 205 11.51 -3.93 15.40
CA THR A 205 10.77 -5.08 14.85
C THR A 205 9.45 -4.66 14.23
N ASP A 206 8.82 -5.54 13.46
CA ASP A 206 7.51 -5.26 12.82
C ASP A 206 6.40 -4.95 13.83
N ALA A 207 6.56 -5.38 15.09
CA ALA A 207 5.61 -5.06 16.16
C ALA A 207 5.55 -3.56 16.50
N ALA A 208 6.55 -2.77 16.11
CA ALA A 208 6.57 -1.32 16.31
C ALA A 208 5.78 -0.55 15.24
N ARG A 209 5.26 -1.22 14.21
CA ARG A 209 4.70 -0.59 13.01
C ARG A 209 3.20 -0.81 12.92
N ASN A 210 2.44 0.26 12.75
CA ASN A 210 1.05 0.15 12.32
C ASN A 210 1.00 -0.11 10.82
N CYS A 211 0.04 -0.90 10.34
CA CYS A 211 -0.12 -1.23 8.93
C CYS A 211 -1.53 -0.87 8.46
N ILE A 212 -1.61 -0.13 7.35
CA ILE A 212 -2.82 0.08 6.56
C ILE A 212 -2.53 -0.54 5.19
N SER A 213 -3.19 -1.66 4.88
CA SER A 213 -2.95 -2.42 3.65
C SER A 213 -4.07 -2.25 2.63
N ASN A 214 -3.87 -2.81 1.44
CA ASN A 214 -4.90 -2.93 0.42
C ASN A 214 -5.46 -1.61 -0.10
N ILE A 215 -4.64 -0.55 -0.14
CA ILE A 215 -5.03 0.74 -0.70
C ILE A 215 -5.09 0.63 -2.22
N ARG A 216 -6.30 0.53 -2.77
CA ARG A 216 -6.60 0.43 -4.21
C ARG A 216 -8.11 0.61 -4.46
N ALA A 217 -8.52 0.68 -5.71
CA ALA A 217 -9.93 0.89 -6.10
C ALA A 217 -10.88 -0.18 -5.55
N GLU A 218 -10.51 -1.46 -5.62
CA GLU A 218 -11.31 -2.59 -5.11
C GLU A 218 -10.92 -3.00 -3.68
N GLY A 219 -10.25 -2.11 -2.95
CA GLY A 219 -9.80 -2.30 -1.58
C GLY A 219 -10.16 -1.09 -0.72
N LEU A 220 -9.21 -0.65 0.08
CA LEU A 220 -9.36 0.54 0.91
C LEU A 220 -9.21 1.80 0.05
N SER A 221 -10.20 2.68 0.08
CA SER A 221 -10.10 3.97 -0.63
C SER A 221 -9.03 4.87 -0.01
N TYR A 222 -8.54 5.85 -0.77
CA TYR A 222 -7.59 6.82 -0.23
C TYR A 222 -8.18 7.60 0.96
N ALA A 223 -9.48 7.92 0.91
CA ALA A 223 -10.14 8.65 1.99
C ALA A 223 -10.19 7.83 3.29
N GLU A 224 -10.56 6.55 3.20
CA GLU A 224 -10.58 5.65 4.36
C GLU A 224 -9.16 5.40 4.91
N ALA A 225 -8.18 5.23 4.03
CA ALA A 225 -6.78 5.07 4.41
C ALA A 225 -6.25 6.31 5.15
N THR A 226 -6.57 7.50 4.66
CA THR A 226 -6.18 8.77 5.28
C THR A 226 -6.89 9.01 6.60
N HIS A 227 -8.17 8.65 6.71
CA HIS A 227 -8.91 8.74 7.98
C HIS A 227 -8.26 7.88 9.07
N LYS A 228 -7.95 6.62 8.75
CA LYS A 228 -7.22 5.70 9.64
C LYS A 228 -5.83 6.23 9.98
N LEU A 229 -5.09 6.71 8.98
CA LEU A 229 -3.77 7.31 9.18
C LEU A 229 -3.83 8.52 10.12
N GLY A 230 -4.81 9.41 9.94
CA GLY A 230 -4.98 10.59 10.78
C GLY A 230 -5.25 10.24 12.23
N TYR A 231 -6.11 9.23 12.48
CA TYR A 231 -6.30 8.70 13.84
C TYR A 231 -4.97 8.17 14.41
N LEU A 232 -4.27 7.31 13.68
CA LEU A 232 -3.03 6.70 14.14
C LEU A 232 -1.92 7.74 14.40
N LEU A 233 -1.77 8.75 13.54
CA LEU A 233 -0.78 9.81 13.74
C LEU A 233 -1.10 10.65 14.97
N ARG A 234 -2.36 11.11 15.13
CA ARG A 234 -2.79 11.86 16.32
C ARG A 234 -2.51 11.10 17.60
N GLU A 235 -2.89 9.83 17.64
CA GLU A 235 -2.67 8.98 18.81
C GLU A 235 -1.19 8.64 19.03
N ALA A 236 -0.42 8.45 17.96
CA ALA A 236 1.02 8.25 18.05
C ALA A 236 1.72 9.48 18.65
N PHE A 237 1.36 10.69 18.22
CA PHE A 237 1.91 11.93 18.81
C PHE A 237 1.47 12.14 20.25
N ARG A 238 0.19 11.90 20.56
CA ARG A 238 -0.38 12.08 21.90
C ARG A 238 0.19 11.09 22.92
N ARG A 239 0.27 9.81 22.54
CA ARG A 239 0.64 8.70 23.43
C ARG A 239 2.11 8.29 23.30
N LYS A 240 2.82 8.79 22.28
CA LYS A 240 4.23 8.52 21.99
C LYS A 240 4.52 7.03 21.74
N LEU A 241 3.66 6.37 20.98
CA LEU A 241 3.75 4.94 20.68
C LEU A 241 3.17 4.60 19.30
N SER A 242 3.54 3.44 18.76
CA SER A 242 3.02 2.89 17.50
C SER A 242 3.04 1.36 17.54
N GLY A 243 2.55 0.73 16.47
CA GLY A 243 2.55 -0.71 16.32
C GLY A 243 1.51 -1.39 17.19
N VAL A 244 1.84 -2.56 17.74
CA VAL A 244 0.89 -3.39 18.51
C VAL A 244 0.35 -2.68 19.77
N GLN A 245 1.06 -1.65 20.25
CA GLN A 245 0.63 -0.83 21.38
C GLN A 245 -0.40 0.25 21.00
N LEU A 246 -0.57 0.50 19.70
CA LEU A 246 -1.53 1.45 19.14
C LEU A 246 -2.52 0.71 18.23
N LYS A 247 -3.70 0.39 18.73
CA LYS A 247 -4.75 -0.21 17.90
C LYS A 247 -5.45 0.86 17.07
N ASP A 248 -5.85 0.49 15.86
CA ASP A 248 -6.76 1.30 15.05
C ASP A 248 -8.16 1.18 15.65
N GLU A 249 -8.60 2.26 16.30
CA GLU A 249 -9.94 2.41 16.87
C GLU A 249 -10.65 3.59 16.20
N ALA A 250 -10.24 3.95 14.98
CA ALA A 250 -10.89 4.99 14.20
C ALA A 250 -12.34 4.57 13.92
N GLU A 251 -13.29 5.41 14.31
CA GLU A 251 -14.70 5.20 13.99
C GLU A 251 -14.84 5.07 12.47
N GLN A 252 -15.45 3.98 12.01
CA GLN A 252 -15.77 3.82 10.60
C GLN A 252 -16.89 4.80 10.25
N PRO A 253 -16.77 5.57 9.15
CA PRO A 253 -17.88 6.36 8.65
C PRO A 253 -19.08 5.43 8.51
N ALA A 254 -20.19 5.74 9.18
CA ALA A 254 -21.38 4.93 9.10
C ALA A 254 -21.76 4.79 7.62
N LEU A 255 -21.79 3.55 7.11
CA LEU A 255 -22.39 3.27 5.82
C LEU A 255 -23.82 3.82 5.88
N LEU A 256 -24.12 4.84 5.09
CA LEU A 256 -25.47 5.36 4.94
C LEU A 256 -26.34 4.16 4.56
N SER A 257 -27.08 3.67 5.54
CA SER A 257 -28.02 2.59 5.32
C SER A 257 -29.04 3.14 4.33
N GLY A 258 -29.16 2.49 3.18
CA GLY A 258 -30.26 2.77 2.25
C GLY A 258 -31.61 2.72 3.00
N PRO A 259 -32.67 3.32 2.45
CA PRO A 259 -33.95 3.46 3.14
C PRO A 259 -34.41 2.12 3.74
N ALA A 260 -34.79 2.16 5.02
CA ALA A 260 -35.03 1.03 5.91
C ALA A 260 -36.24 0.13 5.55
N ASP A 261 -36.75 0.22 4.32
CA ASP A 261 -38.07 -0.32 3.93
C ASP A 261 -38.00 -1.56 3.04
N VAL A 262 -36.83 -2.20 2.94
CA VAL A 262 -36.67 -3.49 2.25
C VAL A 262 -36.32 -4.54 3.29
N ALA A 263 -37.28 -5.40 3.62
CA ALA A 263 -37.07 -6.58 4.45
C ALA A 263 -35.82 -7.36 3.95
N PRO A 264 -35.00 -7.93 4.85
CA PRO A 264 -33.77 -8.62 4.45
C PRO A 264 -34.13 -9.84 3.58
N ARG A 265 -34.04 -9.67 2.27
CA ARG A 265 -34.23 -10.75 1.30
C ARG A 265 -32.95 -11.59 1.28
N THR A 266 -33.08 -12.86 1.62
CA THR A 266 -31.99 -13.83 1.43
C THR A 266 -31.83 -14.06 -0.07
N PHE A 267 -30.74 -13.54 -0.66
CA PHE A 267 -30.44 -13.64 -2.10
C PHE A 267 -30.29 -15.10 -2.62
N LEU A 268 -30.28 -16.09 -1.73
CA LEU A 268 -30.16 -17.51 -2.03
C LEU A 268 -31.50 -18.22 -2.27
N LEU A 269 -32.63 -17.56 -2.03
CA LEU A 269 -33.96 -18.16 -2.25
C LEU A 269 -34.61 -17.52 -3.49
N PRO A 270 -35.06 -18.33 -4.47
CA PRO A 270 -35.91 -17.81 -5.54
C PRO A 270 -37.30 -17.45 -4.98
N ASP A 271 -37.97 -16.52 -5.65
CA ASP A 271 -39.37 -16.13 -5.40
C ASP A 271 -40.35 -17.31 -5.59
#